data_AF-A0A957I7Z3-F1
#
_entry.id   AF-A0A957I7Z3-F1
#
_cell.length_a   1.000
_cell.length_b   1.000
_cell.length_c   1.000
_cell.angle_alpha   90.00
_cell.angle_beta   90.00
_cell.angle_gamma   90.00
#
_symmetry.space_group_name_H-M   'P 1'
#
loop_
_entity.id
_entity.type
_entity.pdbx_description
1 polymer ?
#
loop_
_entity_poly.entity_id
_entity_poly.type
_entity_poly.pdbx_seq_one_letter_code
_entity_poly.pdbx_strand_id
1 'polypeptide(L)'
;MIESIIFTKHALKRMAQRNVSAKQISFILGYGKEIHCAGARLVHLRRKDIPNSFRKADNFARLEGVTVVLSITDPVVMTVWRNRRHGMHHIRHKPPYTC
;
A
#
# COMPACT_ATOMS: atom_id res chain seq x y z
N MET A 1 -3.51 17.99 -5.44
CA MET A 1 -2.15 18.07 -6.01
C MET A 1 -1.65 16.65 -6.22
N ILE A 2 -1.31 16.28 -7.44
CA ILE A 2 -0.68 14.97 -7.71
C ILE A 2 0.82 15.20 -7.53
N GLU A 3 1.35 14.85 -6.36
CA GLU A 3 2.80 14.76 -6.19
C GLU A 3 3.34 13.74 -7.21
N SER A 4 4.41 14.10 -7.91
CA SER A 4 5.12 13.18 -8.79
C SER A 4 5.73 12.07 -7.95
N ILE A 5 5.08 10.90 -7.93
CA ILE A 5 5.56 9.73 -7.20
C ILE A 5 6.73 9.10 -7.95
N ILE A 6 7.84 8.91 -7.26
CA ILE A 6 9.02 8.23 -7.78
C ILE A 6 8.98 6.76 -7.34
N PHE A 7 9.16 5.83 -8.27
CA PHE A 7 9.19 4.40 -7.97
C PHE A 7 10.63 3.89 -7.99
N THR A 8 11.06 3.27 -6.89
CA THR A 8 12.34 2.53 -6.88
C THR A 8 12.25 1.29 -7.77
N LYS A 9 13.40 0.78 -8.25
CA LYS A 9 13.45 -0.50 -8.99
C LYS A 9 12.83 -1.65 -8.20
N HIS A 10 13.01 -1.66 -6.88
CA HIS A 10 12.39 -2.65 -5.99
C HIS A 10 10.87 -2.53 -6.00
N ALA A 11 10.33 -1.31 -5.86
CA ALA A 11 8.89 -1.07 -5.92
C ALA A 11 8.29 -1.50 -7.26
N LEU A 12 8.90 -1.14 -8.40
CA LEU A 12 8.43 -1.55 -9.73
C LEU A 12 8.37 -3.08 -9.86
N LYS A 13 9.38 -3.80 -9.38
CA LYS A 13 9.38 -5.27 -9.36
C LYS A 13 8.23 -5.82 -8.51
N ARG A 14 7.99 -5.27 -7.32
CA ARG A 14 6.90 -5.72 -6.44
C ARG A 14 5.52 -5.40 -7.01
N MET A 15 5.37 -4.23 -7.62
CA MET A 15 4.16 -3.82 -8.33
C MET A 15 3.81 -4.81 -9.44
N ALA A 16 4.77 -5.16 -10.29
CA ALA A 16 4.59 -6.16 -11.34
C ALA A 16 4.18 -7.53 -10.75
N GLN A 17 4.87 -8.01 -9.71
CA GLN A 17 4.57 -9.28 -9.05
C GLN A 17 3.17 -9.34 -8.41
N ARG A 18 2.58 -8.19 -8.07
CA ARG A 18 1.27 -8.10 -7.41
C ARG A 18 0.17 -7.58 -8.34
N ASN A 19 0.48 -7.39 -9.62
CA ASN A 19 -0.41 -6.79 -10.62
C ASN A 19 -1.00 -5.45 -10.14
N VAL A 20 -0.12 -4.56 -9.64
CA VAL A 20 -0.49 -3.22 -9.16
C VAL A 20 0.11 -2.17 -10.10
N SER A 21 -0.75 -1.36 -10.70
CA SER A 21 -0.38 -0.24 -11.58
C SER A 21 -0.12 1.04 -10.79
N ALA A 22 0.61 1.99 -11.40
CA ALA A 22 0.83 3.32 -10.81
C ALA A 22 -0.49 4.05 -10.49
N LYS A 23 -1.53 3.90 -11.33
CA LYS A 23 -2.87 4.46 -11.08
C LYS A 23 -3.51 3.88 -9.82
N GLN A 24 -3.33 2.58 -9.59
CA GLN A 24 -3.81 1.93 -8.36
C GLN A 24 -3.00 2.39 -7.15
N ILE A 25 -1.70 2.68 -7.28
CA ILE A 25 -0.92 3.31 -6.21
C ILE A 25 -1.50 4.68 -5.85
N SER A 26 -1.75 5.55 -6.83
CA SER A 26 -2.38 6.85 -6.56
C SER A 26 -3.73 6.71 -5.85
N PHE A 27 -4.52 5.70 -6.23
CA PHE A 27 -5.78 5.38 -5.54
C PHE A 27 -5.54 4.95 -4.08
N ILE A 28 -4.57 4.07 -3.83
CA ILE A 28 -4.22 3.62 -2.48
C ILE A 28 -3.74 4.80 -1.62
N LEU A 29 -2.92 5.71 -2.19
CA LEU A 29 -2.45 6.89 -1.47
C LEU A 29 -3.57 7.88 -1.13
N GLY A 30 -4.59 7.99 -1.99
CA GLY A 30 -5.73 8.88 -1.77
C GLY A 30 -6.78 8.37 -0.79
N TYR A 31 -7.01 7.04 -0.74
CA TYR A 31 -8.07 6.45 0.07
C TYR A 31 -7.56 5.60 1.25
N GLY A 32 -6.31 5.17 1.22
CA GLY A 32 -5.75 4.28 2.23
C GLY A 32 -5.50 4.98 3.56
N LYS A 33 -5.41 4.19 4.63
CA LYS A 33 -5.04 4.69 5.95
C LYS A 33 -3.52 4.85 6.04
N GLU A 34 -3.09 6.07 6.29
CA GLU A 34 -1.70 6.40 6.58
C GLU A 34 -1.31 5.98 8.01
N ILE A 35 -0.10 5.42 8.13
CA ILE A 35 0.51 4.89 9.34
C ILE A 35 2.01 5.25 9.30
N HIS A 36 2.49 5.94 10.32
CA HIS A 36 3.92 6.20 10.49
C HIS A 36 4.47 5.16 11.46
N CYS A 37 5.41 4.31 11.00
CA CYS A 37 6.11 3.39 11.89
C CYS A 37 7.48 3.00 11.33
N ALA A 38 8.40 2.63 12.22
CA ALA A 38 9.72 2.09 11.87
C ALA A 38 10.52 2.96 10.86
N GLY A 39 10.42 4.28 10.97
CA GLY A 39 11.13 5.20 10.06
C GLY A 39 10.57 5.24 8.64
N ALA A 40 9.35 4.75 8.41
CA ALA A 40 8.69 4.79 7.11
C ALA A 40 7.25 5.33 7.21
N ARG A 41 6.75 5.79 6.07
CA ARG A 41 5.35 6.21 5.89
C ARG A 41 4.63 5.10 5.14
N LEU A 42 3.69 4.43 5.80
CA LEU A 42 2.93 3.33 5.21
C LEU A 42 1.52 3.78 4.93
N VAL A 43 1.01 3.45 3.75
CA VAL A 43 -0.39 3.64 3.40
C VAL A 43 -1.01 2.27 3.15
N HIS A 44 -1.97 1.90 4.00
CA HIS A 44 -2.64 0.61 3.95
C HIS A 44 -4.10 0.77 3.54
N LEU A 45 -4.51 0.12 2.45
CA LEU A 45 -5.89 0.18 1.97
C LEU A 45 -6.76 -0.89 2.62
N ARG A 46 -7.70 -0.49 3.48
CA ARG A 46 -8.69 -1.40 4.08
C ARG A 46 -9.91 -1.50 3.19
N ARG A 47 -10.65 -2.60 3.30
CA ARG A 47 -11.93 -2.78 2.59
C ARG A 47 -12.92 -1.64 2.83
N LYS A 48 -13.00 -1.15 4.06
CA LYS A 48 -13.94 -0.10 4.45
C LYS A 48 -13.58 1.27 3.86
N ASP A 49 -12.30 1.49 3.56
CA ASP A 49 -11.79 2.76 3.03
C ASP A 49 -12.02 2.87 1.51
N ILE A 50 -12.29 1.74 0.84
CA ILE A 50 -12.71 1.70 -0.57
C ILE A 50 -14.15 2.22 -0.68
N PRO A 51 -14.44 3.27 -1.48
CA PRO A 51 -15.79 3.77 -1.65
C PRO A 51 -16.72 2.74 -2.31
N ASN A 52 -18.00 2.75 -1.94
CA ASN A 52 -18.99 1.77 -2.42
C ASN A 52 -19.10 1.69 -3.95
N SER A 53 -18.94 2.82 -4.64
CA SER A 53 -18.91 2.90 -6.11
C SER A 53 -17.78 2.07 -6.73
N PHE A 54 -16.64 1.96 -6.05
CA PHE A 54 -15.48 1.20 -6.52
C PHE A 54 -15.45 -0.24 -5.99
N ARG A 55 -16.23 -0.58 -4.95
CA ARG A 55 -16.25 -1.93 -4.38
C ARG A 55 -16.75 -3.01 -5.35
N LYS A 56 -17.64 -2.66 -6.27
CA LYS A 56 -18.16 -3.57 -7.30
C LYS A 56 -17.21 -3.74 -8.49
N ALA A 57 -16.26 -2.82 -8.66
CA ALA A 57 -15.24 -2.91 -9.69
C ALA A 57 -14.10 -3.84 -9.22
N ASP A 58 -13.95 -4.98 -9.89
CA ASP A 58 -12.95 -6.00 -9.57
C ASP A 58 -11.52 -5.44 -9.46
N ASN A 59 -11.19 -4.43 -10.28
CA ASN A 59 -9.90 -3.75 -10.31
C ASN A 59 -9.52 -3.03 -9.00
N PHE A 60 -10.51 -2.60 -8.19
CA PHE A 60 -10.29 -1.91 -6.92
C PHE A 60 -10.57 -2.82 -5.72
N ALA A 61 -11.52 -3.75 -5.83
CA ALA A 61 -11.77 -4.75 -4.80
C ALA A 61 -10.50 -5.59 -4.50
N ARG A 62 -9.69 -5.89 -5.53
CA ARG A 62 -8.42 -6.63 -5.40
C ARG A 62 -7.30 -5.87 -4.70
N LEU A 63 -7.46 -4.56 -4.52
CA LEU A 63 -6.50 -3.71 -3.79
C LEU A 63 -6.68 -3.78 -2.27
N GLU A 64 -7.74 -4.42 -1.79
CA GLU A 64 -7.94 -4.66 -0.37
C GLU A 64 -6.70 -5.33 0.26
N GLY A 65 -6.16 -4.70 1.30
CA GLY A 65 -5.00 -5.18 2.03
C GLY A 65 -3.67 -4.89 1.35
N VAL A 66 -3.64 -4.07 0.29
CA VAL A 66 -2.38 -3.53 -0.25
C VAL A 66 -1.82 -2.49 0.70
N THR A 67 -0.53 -2.57 0.94
CA THR A 67 0.26 -1.60 1.71
C THR A 67 1.35 -1.05 0.81
N VAL A 68 1.42 0.26 0.73
CA VAL A 68 2.49 1.01 0.06
C VAL A 68 3.40 1.57 1.14
N VAL A 69 4.71 1.38 0.96
CA VAL A 69 5.73 1.94 1.86
C VAL A 69 6.44 3.05 1.11
N LEU A 70 6.40 4.24 1.69
CA LEU A 70 7.02 5.45 1.20
C LEU A 70 8.16 5.88 2.11
N SER A 71 9.08 6.65 1.54
CA SER A 71 9.99 7.48 2.32
C SER A 71 9.19 8.44 3.23
N ILE A 72 9.77 8.80 4.38
CA ILE A 72 9.17 9.80 5.28
C ILE A 72 9.25 11.19 4.65
N THR A 73 10.35 11.50 3.99
CA THR A 73 10.71 12.84 3.52
C THR A 73 10.34 13.08 2.06
N ASP A 74 10.39 12.05 1.24
CA ASP A 74 10.28 12.16 -0.22
C ASP A 74 9.07 11.39 -0.75
N PRO A 75 8.51 11.77 -1.91
CA PRO A 75 7.43 11.06 -2.58
C PRO A 75 7.94 9.78 -3.29
N VAL A 76 8.81 9.03 -2.63
CA VAL A 76 9.48 7.82 -3.16
C VAL A 76 8.80 6.57 -2.60
N VAL A 77 8.24 5.75 -3.49
CA VAL A 77 7.72 4.43 -3.14
C VAL A 77 8.87 3.43 -3.11
N MET A 78 9.13 2.91 -1.91
CA MET A 78 10.20 1.96 -1.64
C MET A 78 9.74 0.53 -1.89
N THR A 79 8.54 0.17 -1.43
CA THR A 79 7.99 -1.18 -1.65
C THR A 79 6.47 -1.19 -1.63
N VAL A 80 5.91 -2.24 -2.22
CA VAL A 80 4.48 -2.51 -2.26
C VAL A 80 4.28 -3.97 -1.92
N TRP A 81 3.37 -4.25 -1.00
CA TRP A 81 3.01 -5.61 -0.65
C TRP A 81 1.51 -5.70 -0.37
N ARG A 82 0.97 -6.92 -0.43
CA ARG A 82 -0.45 -7.18 -0.17
C ARG A 82 -0.58 -8.24 0.90
N ASN A 83 -1.35 -7.94 1.94
CA ASN A 83 -1.76 -8.86 3.00
C ASN A 83 -3.20 -8.54 3.41
N ARG A 84 -4.12 -9.35 2.90
CA ARG A 84 -5.56 -9.21 3.16
C ARG A 84 -5.97 -9.69 4.55
N ARG A 85 -5.23 -10.62 5.14
CA ARG A 85 -5.62 -11.30 6.39
C ARG A 85 -5.11 -10.59 7.65
N HIS A 86 -3.84 -10.18 7.66
CA HIS A 86 -3.18 -9.67 8.87
C HIS A 86 -2.43 -8.35 8.67
N GLY A 87 -2.67 -7.65 7.55
CA GLY A 87 -1.86 -6.49 7.13
C GLY A 87 -1.63 -5.48 8.25
N MET A 88 -2.70 -4.87 8.76
CA MET A 88 -2.60 -3.82 9.79
C MET A 88 -2.06 -4.32 11.14
N HIS A 89 -2.32 -5.57 11.52
CA HIS A 89 -1.83 -6.16 12.77
C HIS A 89 -0.30 -6.35 12.71
N HIS A 90 0.23 -6.86 11.59
CA HIS A 90 1.67 -7.06 11.40
C HIS A 90 2.42 -5.78 11.02
N ILE A 91 1.72 -4.73 10.56
CA ILE A 91 2.35 -3.42 10.35
C ILE A 91 2.76 -2.79 11.69
N ARG A 92 1.92 -2.90 12.71
CA ARG A 92 2.19 -2.32 14.03
C ARG A 92 3.14 -3.16 14.87
N HIS A 93 3.15 -4.47 14.64
CA HIS A 93 3.98 -5.39 15.40
C HIS A 93 4.77 -6.25 14.44
N LYS A 94 6.10 -6.18 14.53
CA LYS A 94 6.95 -7.20 13.95
C LYS A 94 6.60 -8.53 14.63
N PRO A 95 6.18 -9.57 13.91
CA PRO A 95 5.93 -10.86 14.53
C PRO A 95 7.21 -11.34 15.22
N PRO A 96 7.11 -11.99 16.40
CA PRO A 96 8.26 -12.59 17.04
C PRO A 96 8.90 -13.59 16.07
N TYR A 97 10.24 -13.62 16.02
CA TYR A 97 10.94 -14.65 15.27
C TYR A 97 10.57 -16.01 15.88
N THR A 98 9.80 -16.80 15.17
CA THR A 98 9.55 -18.19 15.56
C THR A 98 10.69 -19.00 14.95
N CYS A 99 11.59 -19.49 15.81
CA CYS A 99 12.62 -20.45 15.45
C CYS A 99 11.98 -21.80 15.11
#